data_AF-A0A966HDW0-F1
#
_entry.id   AF-A0A966HDW0-F1
#
_cell.length_a   1.000
_cell.length_b   1.000
_cell.length_c   1.000
_cell.angle_alpha   90.00
_cell.angle_beta   90.00
_cell.angle_gamma   90.00
#
_symmetry.space_group_name_H-M   'P 1'
#
loop_
_entity.id
_entity.type
_entity.pdbx_description
1 polymer ?
#
loop_
_entity_poly.entity_id
_entity_poly.type
_entity_poly.pdbx_seq_one_letter_code
_entity_poly.pdbx_strand_id
1 'polypeptide(L)'
;MNPKSLMKNLPYILIAVLAVAVVASLGWAYAENKRANELSVKNVTSISQVDTKEQLEDHGIVPLDSSQASNNQTTAEELAYIIEEEKLAYDVYQAMYDRWGSRIFNNIKNSETTHQNMVLAVMESRGLADPRKDELGKFTNQDLQKLYDTLVAQGNQSQVEAYKVGVIIEETDIADLKKILSNLDTKDGDVKAVLENLLSGSENHLRAFNRQVSR
;
A
#
# COMPACT_ATOMS: atom_id res chain seq x y z
N MET A 1 -54.08 -38.14 -35.40
CA MET A 1 -52.83 -38.84 -35.73
C MET A 1 -51.91 -37.85 -36.46
N ASN A 2 -50.93 -37.31 -35.71
CA ASN A 2 -49.61 -36.75 -36.07
C ASN A 2 -49.41 -35.74 -37.23
N PRO A 3 -48.28 -34.98 -37.21
CA PRO A 3 -48.22 -33.54 -37.44
C PRO A 3 -47.32 -33.24 -38.66
N LYS A 4 -47.22 -31.96 -39.03
CA LYS A 4 -46.12 -31.37 -39.83
C LYS A 4 -46.39 -29.87 -39.80
N SER A 5 -45.61 -29.09 -39.04
CA SER A 5 -44.34 -28.51 -39.50
C SER A 5 -44.52 -27.81 -40.85
N LEU A 6 -44.41 -26.48 -40.88
CA LEU A 6 -43.30 -25.81 -41.56
C LEU A 6 -43.49 -24.29 -41.51
N MET A 7 -42.47 -23.62 -40.95
CA MET A 7 -41.85 -22.41 -41.50
C MET A 7 -42.77 -21.23 -41.87
N LYS A 8 -42.85 -20.26 -40.96
CA LYS A 8 -43.18 -18.87 -41.30
C LYS A 8 -41.96 -18.23 -41.98
N ASN A 9 -42.01 -18.10 -43.30
CA ASN A 9 -41.10 -17.24 -44.06
C ASN A 9 -41.61 -15.78 -44.01
N LEU A 10 -40.84 -14.95 -43.30
CA LEU A 10 -40.51 -13.53 -43.55
C LEU A 10 -40.95 -12.94 -44.92
N PRO A 11 -41.26 -11.63 -44.99
CA PRO A 11 -40.16 -10.64 -45.00
C PRO A 11 -40.36 -9.40 -44.13
N TYR A 12 -39.20 -8.95 -43.63
CA TYR A 12 -38.90 -7.62 -43.12
C TYR A 12 -39.26 -6.51 -44.12
N ILE A 13 -39.61 -5.33 -43.60
CA ILE A 13 -39.15 -3.96 -43.94
C ILE A 13 -40.13 -3.06 -43.18
N LEU A 14 -39.76 -2.47 -42.05
CA LEU A 14 -39.21 -1.12 -41.97
C LEU A 14 -38.83 -0.90 -40.50
N ILE A 15 -37.54 -0.78 -40.16
CA ILE A 15 -36.93 0.28 -39.32
C ILE A 15 -35.41 0.18 -39.54
N ALA A 16 -34.93 0.76 -40.64
CA ALA A 16 -33.53 1.16 -40.75
C ALA A 16 -33.42 2.61 -40.25
N VAL A 17 -32.31 2.91 -39.56
CA VAL A 17 -31.66 4.24 -39.34
C VAL A 17 -31.42 4.71 -37.89
N LEU A 18 -31.91 4.07 -36.81
CA LEU A 18 -31.62 4.54 -35.43
C LEU A 18 -30.91 3.52 -34.52
N ALA A 19 -29.85 2.85 -35.01
CA ALA A 19 -29.01 1.98 -34.17
C ALA A 19 -27.49 2.16 -34.33
N VAL A 20 -27.01 2.93 -35.32
CA VAL A 20 -25.55 3.12 -35.52
C VAL A 20 -25.00 4.27 -34.67
N ALA A 21 -25.81 5.27 -34.32
CA ALA A 21 -25.34 6.42 -33.53
C ALA A 21 -25.15 6.11 -32.03
N VAL A 22 -25.93 5.19 -31.45
CA VAL A 22 -25.88 4.88 -30.01
C VAL A 22 -24.70 3.99 -29.65
N VAL A 23 -24.32 3.05 -30.52
CA VAL A 23 -23.16 2.17 -30.28
C VAL A 23 -21.84 2.94 -30.48
N ALA A 24 -21.77 3.85 -31.45
CA ALA A 24 -20.60 4.70 -31.65
C ALA A 24 -20.40 5.70 -30.50
N SER A 25 -21.47 6.30 -29.96
CA SER A 25 -21.37 7.22 -28.82
C SER A 25 -20.95 6.53 -27.53
N LEU A 26 -21.39 5.30 -27.29
CA LEU A 26 -20.98 4.52 -26.11
C LEU A 26 -19.52 4.04 -26.23
N GLY A 27 -19.08 3.63 -27.41
CA GLY A 27 -17.68 3.26 -27.66
C GLY A 27 -16.72 4.43 -27.49
N TRP A 28 -17.10 5.62 -27.99
CA TRP A 28 -16.30 6.83 -27.84
C TRP A 28 -16.24 7.31 -26.39
N ALA A 29 -17.37 7.34 -25.67
CA ALA A 29 -17.41 7.69 -24.26
C ALA A 29 -16.60 6.72 -23.36
N TYR A 30 -16.65 5.41 -23.65
CA TYR A 30 -15.84 4.41 -22.95
C TYR A 30 -14.34 4.60 -23.20
N ALA A 31 -13.94 4.86 -24.45
CA ALA A 31 -12.54 5.11 -24.79
C ALA A 31 -12.02 6.44 -24.20
N GLU A 32 -12.85 7.50 -24.20
CA GLU A 32 -12.53 8.79 -23.59
C GLU A 32 -12.35 8.65 -22.07
N ASN A 33 -13.23 7.92 -21.39
CA ASN A 33 -13.12 7.65 -19.95
C ASN A 33 -11.89 6.81 -19.61
N LYS A 34 -11.59 5.78 -20.41
CA LYS A 34 -10.37 4.98 -20.23
C LYS A 34 -9.12 5.84 -20.43
N ARG A 35 -9.09 6.69 -21.46
CA ARG A 35 -7.98 7.61 -21.73
C ARG A 35 -7.83 8.68 -20.65
N ALA A 36 -8.92 9.22 -20.14
CA ALA A 36 -8.93 10.17 -19.03
C ALA A 36 -8.42 9.52 -17.74
N ASN A 37 -8.81 8.27 -17.47
CA ASN A 37 -8.31 7.51 -16.33
C ASN A 37 -6.81 7.18 -16.49
N GLU A 38 -6.36 6.78 -17.68
CA GLU A 38 -4.93 6.55 -17.97
C GLU A 38 -4.09 7.84 -17.87
N LEU A 39 -4.63 8.98 -18.31
CA LEU A 39 -3.99 10.29 -18.17
C LEU A 39 -3.96 10.76 -16.71
N SER A 40 -5.03 10.51 -15.95
CA SER A 40 -5.12 10.81 -14.52
C SER A 40 -4.14 9.96 -13.72
N VAL A 41 -4.08 8.65 -13.99
CA VAL A 41 -3.10 7.74 -13.37
C VAL A 41 -1.69 8.18 -13.72
N LYS A 42 -1.38 8.48 -14.99
CA LYS A 42 -0.05 8.99 -15.37
C LYS A 42 0.32 10.30 -14.67
N ASN A 43 -0.62 11.23 -14.50
CA ASN A 43 -0.36 12.49 -13.79
C ASN A 43 -0.16 12.27 -12.29
N VAL A 44 -0.95 11.42 -11.65
CA VAL A 44 -0.79 11.08 -10.23
C VAL A 44 0.52 10.33 -10.01
N THR A 45 0.86 9.35 -10.86
CA THR A 45 2.15 8.64 -10.81
C THR A 45 3.31 9.60 -11.03
N SER A 46 3.21 10.57 -11.96
CA SER A 46 4.30 11.53 -12.18
C SER A 46 4.49 12.52 -11.02
N ILE A 47 3.41 12.89 -10.33
CA ILE A 47 3.47 13.79 -9.15
C ILE A 47 3.99 13.02 -7.93
N SER A 48 3.49 11.80 -7.71
CA SER A 48 3.94 10.90 -6.64
C SER A 48 5.43 10.55 -6.80
N GLN A 49 5.87 10.24 -8.02
CA GLN A 49 7.28 9.88 -8.32
C GLN A 49 8.29 11.01 -8.13
N VAL A 50 7.88 12.28 -8.26
CA VAL A 50 8.78 13.42 -8.01
C VAL A 50 8.97 13.62 -6.51
N ASP A 51 7.89 13.51 -5.73
CA ASP A 51 7.90 13.68 -4.26
C ASP A 51 8.61 12.51 -3.55
N THR A 52 8.37 11.27 -4.00
CA THR A 52 8.99 10.05 -3.43
C THR A 52 10.49 9.96 -3.72
N LYS A 53 10.93 10.40 -4.90
CA LYS A 53 12.35 10.38 -5.27
C LYS A 53 13.16 11.44 -4.51
N GLU A 54 12.61 12.64 -4.33
CA GLU A 54 13.23 13.70 -3.51
C GLU A 54 13.38 13.24 -2.04
N GLN A 55 12.39 12.52 -1.51
CA GLN A 55 12.45 11.96 -0.16
C GLN A 55 13.54 10.88 0.00
N LEU A 56 13.76 10.02 -1.00
CA LEU A 56 14.87 9.07 -0.96
C LEU A 56 16.24 9.75 -1.01
N GLU A 57 16.37 10.81 -1.83
CA GLU A 57 17.62 11.57 -1.94
C GLU A 57 18.00 12.29 -0.63
N ASP A 58 17.02 12.80 0.12
CA ASP A 58 17.24 13.37 1.47
C ASP A 58 17.81 12.34 2.47
N HIS A 59 17.45 11.06 2.28
CA HIS A 59 17.96 9.94 3.07
C HIS A 59 19.22 9.29 2.45
N GLY A 60 19.77 9.88 1.38
CA GLY A 60 20.98 9.39 0.71
C GLY A 60 20.77 8.07 -0.06
N ILE A 61 19.53 7.74 -0.40
CA ILE A 61 19.16 6.50 -1.10
C ILE A 61 18.97 6.82 -2.59
N VAL A 62 19.66 6.07 -3.45
CA VAL A 62 19.46 6.13 -4.90
C VAL A 62 18.66 4.89 -5.32
N PRO A 63 17.39 5.04 -5.74
CA PRO A 63 16.57 3.89 -6.13
C PRO A 63 17.12 3.22 -7.40
N LEU A 64 17.13 1.88 -7.41
CA LEU A 64 17.50 1.10 -8.58
C LEU A 64 16.30 0.97 -9.51
N ASP A 65 16.55 0.97 -10.82
CA ASP A 65 15.53 0.61 -11.79
C ASP A 65 15.41 -0.92 -11.96
N SER A 66 14.33 -1.36 -12.61
CA SER A 66 14.05 -2.78 -12.87
C SER A 66 15.12 -3.51 -13.72
N SER A 67 16.02 -2.80 -14.40
CA SER A 67 17.14 -3.39 -15.14
C SER A 67 18.36 -3.66 -14.27
N GLN A 68 18.47 -2.97 -13.12
CA GLN A 68 19.57 -3.07 -12.16
C GLN A 68 19.20 -3.93 -10.94
N ALA A 69 17.93 -3.92 -10.55
CA ALA A 69 17.40 -4.67 -9.42
C ALA A 69 17.40 -6.19 -9.63
N SER A 70 17.37 -6.96 -8.54
CA SER A 70 17.03 -8.38 -8.63
C SER A 70 15.56 -8.50 -9.01
N ASN A 71 15.25 -9.28 -10.06
CA ASN A 71 13.87 -9.60 -10.44
C ASN A 71 13.29 -10.75 -9.59
N ASN A 72 13.66 -10.79 -8.31
CA ASN A 72 13.23 -11.83 -7.40
C ASN A 72 11.79 -11.56 -6.93
N GLN A 73 10.89 -12.49 -7.21
CA GLN A 73 9.50 -12.43 -6.73
C GLN A 73 9.45 -12.27 -5.20
N THR A 74 10.41 -12.86 -4.48
CA THR A 74 10.53 -12.72 -3.02
C THR A 74 10.72 -11.26 -2.60
N THR A 75 11.60 -10.50 -3.25
CA THR A 75 11.82 -9.08 -2.90
C THR A 75 10.55 -8.24 -3.12
N ALA A 76 9.77 -8.55 -4.17
CA ALA A 76 8.51 -7.85 -4.41
C ALA A 76 7.45 -8.17 -3.34
N GLU A 77 7.35 -9.43 -2.93
CA GLU A 77 6.45 -9.87 -1.84
C GLU A 77 6.87 -9.27 -0.49
N GLU A 78 8.18 -9.18 -0.22
CA GLU A 78 8.73 -8.55 0.98
C GLU A 78 8.42 -7.06 1.03
N LEU A 79 8.66 -6.32 -0.06
CA LEU A 79 8.32 -4.88 -0.13
C LEU A 79 6.81 -4.64 0.04
N ALA A 80 5.98 -5.49 -0.56
CA ALA A 80 4.53 -5.43 -0.38
C ALA A 80 4.10 -5.71 1.06
N TYR A 81 4.77 -6.62 1.76
CA TYR A 81 4.52 -6.88 3.18
C TYR A 81 4.95 -5.68 4.03
N ILE A 82 6.18 -5.19 3.86
CA ILE A 82 6.74 -4.08 4.65
C ILE A 82 5.88 -2.82 4.52
N ILE A 83 5.48 -2.43 3.30
CA ILE A 83 4.67 -1.21 3.14
C ILE A 83 3.29 -1.33 3.83
N GLU A 84 2.70 -2.54 3.89
CA GLU A 84 1.47 -2.77 4.65
C GLU A 84 1.71 -2.85 6.17
N GLU A 85 2.88 -3.32 6.61
CA GLU A 85 3.28 -3.34 8.03
C GLU A 85 3.50 -1.92 8.57
N GLU A 86 4.20 -1.06 7.82
CA GLU A 86 4.37 0.36 8.13
C GLU A 86 3.02 1.11 8.14
N LYS A 87 2.12 0.75 7.23
CA LYS A 87 0.73 1.24 7.26
C LYS A 87 -0.01 0.77 8.52
N LEU A 88 0.20 -0.47 8.96
CA LEU A 88 -0.41 -0.98 10.19
C LEU A 88 0.06 -0.17 11.39
N ALA A 89 1.36 0.11 11.49
CA ALA A 89 1.91 0.98 12.52
C ALA A 89 1.23 2.36 12.49
N TYR A 90 1.20 3.01 11.31
CA TYR A 90 0.51 4.28 11.11
C TYR A 90 -0.95 4.26 11.57
N ASP A 91 -1.74 3.30 11.10
CA ASP A 91 -3.18 3.22 11.34
C ASP A 91 -3.47 2.96 12.82
N VAL A 92 -2.69 2.10 13.48
CA VAL A 92 -2.82 1.86 14.93
C VAL A 92 -2.46 3.11 15.71
N TYR A 93 -1.37 3.81 15.36
CA TYR A 93 -0.97 5.04 16.05
C TYR A 93 -1.95 6.19 15.82
N GLN A 94 -2.55 6.28 14.64
CA GLN A 94 -3.65 7.19 14.38
C GLN A 94 -4.84 6.88 15.32
N ALA A 95 -5.28 5.62 15.39
CA ALA A 95 -6.37 5.22 16.29
C ALA A 95 -6.05 5.48 17.78
N MET A 96 -4.82 5.20 18.22
CA MET A 96 -4.38 5.44 19.59
C MET A 96 -4.24 6.94 19.90
N TYR A 97 -3.83 7.76 18.93
CA TYR A 97 -3.79 9.20 19.08
C TYR A 97 -5.20 9.77 19.22
N ASP A 98 -6.14 9.37 18.35
CA ASP A 98 -7.52 9.84 18.41
C ASP A 98 -8.20 9.45 19.74
N ARG A 99 -7.85 8.27 20.28
CA ARG A 99 -8.40 7.78 21.55
C ARG A 99 -7.80 8.47 22.77
N TRP A 100 -6.48 8.63 22.82
CA TRP A 100 -5.76 8.98 24.05
C TRP A 100 -5.09 10.36 24.02
N GLY A 101 -4.99 11.01 22.86
CA GLY A 101 -4.39 12.33 22.67
C GLY A 101 -2.89 12.40 22.97
N SER A 102 -2.20 11.27 23.13
CA SER A 102 -0.80 11.26 23.53
C SER A 102 0.12 11.66 22.38
N ARG A 103 0.97 12.66 22.63
CA ARG A 103 1.87 13.22 21.60
C ARG A 103 2.82 12.19 20.99
N ILE A 104 3.17 11.13 21.72
CA ILE A 104 4.04 10.07 21.19
C ILE A 104 3.43 9.42 19.93
N PHE A 105 2.14 9.08 19.97
CA PHE A 105 1.45 8.47 18.82
C PHE A 105 1.40 9.42 17.63
N ASN A 106 1.16 10.72 17.86
CA ASN A 106 1.16 11.70 16.77
C ASN A 106 2.54 11.92 16.15
N ASN A 107 3.60 11.89 16.96
CA ASN A 107 4.95 12.07 16.43
C ASN A 107 5.38 10.83 15.63
N ILE A 108 5.12 9.63 16.15
CA ILE A 108 5.56 8.38 15.56
C ILE A 108 4.75 8.05 14.30
N LYS A 109 3.42 8.23 14.28
CA LYS A 109 2.63 8.05 13.04
C LYS A 109 3.14 8.92 11.87
N ASN A 110 3.68 10.11 12.14
CA ASN A 110 4.28 10.93 11.08
C ASN A 110 5.61 10.34 10.57
N SER A 111 6.37 9.65 11.42
CA SER A 111 7.55 8.87 11.01
C SER A 111 7.14 7.69 10.11
N GLU A 112 6.06 6.99 10.46
CA GLU A 112 5.56 5.86 9.65
C GLU A 112 5.08 6.30 8.26
N THR A 113 4.71 7.56 8.08
CA THR A 113 4.45 8.11 6.75
C THR A 113 5.73 8.17 5.93
N THR A 114 6.83 8.61 6.53
CA THR A 114 8.15 8.63 5.87
C THR A 114 8.60 7.21 5.52
N HIS A 115 8.42 6.24 6.43
CA HIS A 115 8.75 4.84 6.16
C HIS A 115 7.98 4.30 4.95
N GLN A 116 6.65 4.47 4.93
CA GLN A 116 5.81 4.08 3.79
C GLN A 116 6.26 4.73 2.49
N ASN A 117 6.63 6.00 2.51
CA ASN A 117 7.08 6.71 1.31
C ASN A 117 8.42 6.17 0.79
N MET A 118 9.37 5.84 1.67
CA MET A 118 10.64 5.25 1.26
C MET A 118 10.44 3.89 0.58
N VAL A 119 9.54 3.06 1.12
CA VAL A 119 9.21 1.75 0.52
C VAL A 119 8.48 1.95 -0.81
N LEU A 120 7.49 2.85 -0.86
CA LEU A 120 6.74 3.17 -2.08
C LEU A 120 7.68 3.64 -3.21
N ALA A 121 8.66 4.48 -2.89
CA ALA A 121 9.61 4.99 -3.87
C ALA A 121 10.41 3.87 -4.56
N VAL A 122 10.88 2.88 -3.80
CA VAL A 122 11.57 1.69 -4.34
C VAL A 122 10.61 0.78 -5.11
N MET A 123 9.37 0.65 -4.66
CA MET A 123 8.35 -0.11 -5.39
C MET A 123 8.04 0.53 -6.75
N GLU A 124 7.84 1.86 -6.78
CA GLU A 124 7.59 2.62 -8.00
C GLU A 124 8.76 2.54 -8.99
N SER A 125 10.02 2.63 -8.52
CA SER A 125 11.21 2.54 -9.39
C SER A 125 11.36 1.17 -10.05
N ARG A 126 10.84 0.12 -9.39
CA ARG A 126 10.82 -1.26 -9.86
C ARG A 126 9.54 -1.62 -10.62
N GLY A 127 8.59 -0.70 -10.74
CA GLY A 127 7.31 -0.92 -11.41
C GLY A 127 6.36 -1.87 -10.66
N LEU A 128 6.53 -1.97 -9.34
CA LEU A 128 5.66 -2.76 -8.46
C LEU A 128 4.41 -1.96 -8.09
N ALA A 129 3.29 -2.65 -7.94
CA ALA A 129 2.03 -2.02 -7.51
C ALA A 129 2.00 -1.86 -5.98
N ASP A 130 1.46 -0.74 -5.51
CA ASP A 130 1.18 -0.53 -4.09
C ASP A 130 -0.01 -1.41 -3.65
N PRO A 131 0.16 -2.33 -2.68
CA PRO A 131 -0.89 -3.22 -2.22
C PRO A 131 -1.83 -2.57 -1.20
N ARG A 132 -1.47 -1.39 -0.67
CA ARG A 132 -2.21 -0.75 0.42
C ARG A 132 -3.61 -0.36 -0.04
N LYS A 133 -4.55 -0.44 0.89
CA LYS A 133 -5.90 0.13 0.74
C LYS A 133 -5.92 1.55 1.29
N ASP A 134 -6.65 2.45 0.66
CA ASP A 134 -6.73 3.84 1.12
C ASP A 134 -7.45 3.98 2.48
N GLU A 135 -8.28 3.00 2.86
CA GLU A 135 -9.02 3.07 4.11
C GLU A 135 -8.15 2.73 5.34
N LEU A 136 -8.30 3.53 6.40
CA LEU A 136 -7.70 3.26 7.70
C LEU A 136 -8.20 1.92 8.27
N GLY A 137 -7.29 1.12 8.80
CA GLY A 137 -7.57 -0.17 9.40
C GLY A 137 -8.00 -1.24 8.39
N LYS A 138 -7.73 -1.02 7.10
CA LYS A 138 -7.95 -2.00 6.03
C LYS A 138 -6.65 -2.41 5.37
N PHE A 139 -6.47 -3.72 5.26
CA PHE A 139 -5.27 -4.34 4.70
C PHE A 139 -5.65 -5.36 3.62
N THR A 140 -4.77 -5.52 2.65
CA THR A 140 -4.81 -6.58 1.65
C THR A 140 -4.33 -7.88 2.29
N ASN A 141 -3.20 -7.84 3.00
CA ASN A 141 -2.72 -8.95 3.81
C ASN A 141 -3.68 -9.26 4.99
N GLN A 142 -4.20 -10.48 5.02
CA GLN A 142 -5.18 -10.91 6.02
C GLN A 142 -4.61 -11.15 7.42
N ASP A 143 -3.32 -11.40 7.54
CA ASP A 143 -2.67 -11.56 8.84
C ASP A 143 -2.39 -10.19 9.47
N LEU A 144 -1.99 -9.19 8.66
CA LEU A 144 -1.91 -7.80 9.10
C LEU A 144 -3.30 -7.25 9.48
N GLN A 145 -4.36 -7.60 8.75
CA GLN A 145 -5.73 -7.23 9.16
C GLN A 145 -6.09 -7.74 10.56
N LYS A 146 -5.81 -9.03 10.85
CA LYS A 146 -6.07 -9.62 12.18
C LYS A 146 -5.22 -8.99 13.27
N LEU A 147 -3.95 -8.71 12.95
CA LEU A 147 -3.02 -8.05 13.87
C LEU A 147 -3.54 -6.65 14.22
N TYR A 148 -3.93 -5.85 13.23
CA TYR A 148 -4.55 -4.54 13.44
C TYR A 148 -5.75 -4.62 14.38
N ASP A 149 -6.70 -5.52 14.09
CA ASP A 149 -7.93 -5.68 14.88
C ASP A 149 -7.62 -6.01 16.35
N THR A 150 -6.61 -6.87 16.57
CA THR A 150 -6.15 -7.29 17.89
C THR A 150 -5.46 -6.15 18.64
N LEU A 151 -4.55 -5.43 17.99
CA LEU A 151 -3.79 -4.35 18.61
C LEU A 151 -4.69 -3.15 18.94
N VAL A 152 -5.64 -2.80 18.07
CA VAL A 152 -6.63 -1.75 18.37
C VAL A 152 -7.53 -2.17 19.54
N ALA A 153 -7.97 -3.43 19.59
CA ALA A 153 -8.76 -3.92 20.72
C ALA A 153 -7.98 -3.85 22.04
N GLN A 154 -6.69 -4.23 22.05
CA GLN A 154 -5.82 -4.13 23.22
C GLN A 154 -5.58 -2.67 23.63
N GLY A 155 -5.18 -1.82 22.68
CA GLY A 155 -4.84 -0.42 22.95
C GLY A 155 -6.03 0.42 23.42
N ASN A 156 -7.25 0.01 23.11
CA ASN A 156 -8.47 0.64 23.61
C ASN A 156 -8.78 0.33 25.09
N GLN A 157 -8.13 -0.67 25.70
CA GLN A 157 -8.38 -1.04 27.09
C GLN A 157 -7.89 0.03 28.07
N SER A 158 -6.68 0.57 27.84
CA SER A 158 -6.11 1.66 28.63
C SER A 158 -4.97 2.33 27.88
N GLN A 159 -4.59 3.54 28.30
CA GLN A 159 -3.45 4.23 27.73
C GLN A 159 -2.13 3.46 27.90
N VAL A 160 -1.97 2.73 29.01
CA VAL A 160 -0.79 1.87 29.23
C VAL A 160 -0.78 0.70 28.24
N GLU A 161 -1.93 0.08 27.97
CA GLU A 161 -2.04 -0.96 26.94
C GLU A 161 -1.77 -0.40 25.54
N ALA A 162 -2.17 0.84 25.25
CA ALA A 162 -1.82 1.51 23.99
C ALA A 162 -0.29 1.67 23.84
N TYR A 163 0.44 2.00 24.91
CA TYR A 163 1.90 2.08 24.86
C TYR A 163 2.54 0.71 24.67
N LYS A 164 1.98 -0.35 25.27
CA LYS A 164 2.43 -1.73 25.03
C LYS A 164 2.16 -2.18 23.60
N VAL A 165 1.02 -1.79 23.01
CA VAL A 165 0.75 -1.99 21.58
C VAL A 165 1.82 -1.33 20.72
N GLY A 166 2.24 -0.11 21.08
CA GLY A 166 3.42 0.53 20.49
C GLY A 166 4.65 -0.37 20.55
N VAL A 167 5.04 -0.85 21.73
CA VAL A 167 6.17 -1.79 21.89
C VAL A 167 6.03 -3.03 21.01
N ILE A 168 4.86 -3.67 20.98
CA ILE A 168 4.61 -4.89 20.19
C ILE A 168 4.83 -4.65 18.70
N ILE A 169 4.32 -3.54 18.16
CA ILE A 169 4.49 -3.18 16.75
C ILE A 169 5.98 -3.03 16.44
N GLU A 170 6.72 -2.24 17.22
CA GLU A 170 8.13 -1.98 16.93
C GLU A 170 9.01 -3.22 17.09
N GLU A 171 8.71 -4.10 18.05
CA GLU A 171 9.42 -5.37 18.19
C GLU A 171 9.16 -6.32 17.01
N THR A 172 7.94 -6.32 16.48
CA THR A 172 7.55 -7.13 15.32
C THR A 172 8.27 -6.61 14.07
N ASP A 173 8.18 -5.30 13.82
CA ASP A 173 8.81 -4.64 12.68
C ASP A 173 10.33 -4.83 12.67
N ILE A 174 11.01 -4.59 13.81
CA ILE A 174 12.46 -4.84 13.94
C ILE A 174 12.82 -6.30 13.63
N ALA A 175 12.00 -7.26 14.05
CA ALA A 175 12.26 -8.68 13.81
C ALA A 175 12.10 -9.05 12.34
N ASP A 176 11.05 -8.55 11.69
CA ASP A 176 10.78 -8.80 10.28
C ASP A 176 11.79 -8.09 9.37
N LEU A 177 12.15 -6.84 9.64
CA LEU A 177 13.22 -6.12 8.93
C LEU A 177 14.56 -6.84 9.02
N LYS A 178 14.96 -7.31 10.22
CA LYS A 178 16.21 -8.07 10.40
C LYS A 178 16.19 -9.40 9.63
N LYS A 179 15.04 -10.06 9.61
CA LYS A 179 14.86 -11.31 8.86
C LYS A 179 14.99 -11.08 7.35
N ILE A 180 14.35 -10.05 6.81
CA ILE A 180 14.44 -9.70 5.39
C ILE A 180 15.87 -9.30 5.03
N LEU A 181 16.50 -8.40 5.80
CA LEU A 181 17.89 -7.98 5.60
C LEU A 181 18.87 -9.17 5.56
N SER A 182 18.64 -10.22 6.35
CA SER A 182 19.51 -11.40 6.38
C SER A 182 19.42 -12.30 5.14
N ASN A 183 18.32 -12.21 4.39
CA ASN A 183 18.05 -13.03 3.20
C ASN A 183 18.08 -12.22 1.89
N LEU A 184 18.26 -10.90 1.97
CA LEU A 184 18.21 -9.99 0.85
C LEU A 184 19.33 -10.26 -0.16
N ASP A 185 19.00 -10.22 -1.46
CA ASP A 185 19.98 -10.35 -2.53
C ASP A 185 20.95 -9.16 -2.49
N THR A 186 22.25 -9.44 -2.61
CA THR A 186 23.31 -8.42 -2.70
C THR A 186 23.10 -7.36 -3.79
N LYS A 187 22.27 -7.65 -4.80
CA LYS A 187 21.91 -6.71 -5.86
C LYS A 187 20.84 -5.69 -5.45
N ASP A 188 20.09 -5.95 -4.38
CA ASP A 188 19.00 -5.09 -3.90
C ASP A 188 19.51 -4.03 -2.91
N GLY A 189 20.53 -3.27 -3.33
CA GLY A 189 21.21 -2.28 -2.47
C GLY A 189 20.34 -1.09 -2.04
N ASP A 190 19.40 -0.68 -2.90
CA ASP A 190 18.38 0.33 -2.59
C ASP A 190 17.39 -0.15 -1.53
N VAL A 191 16.88 -1.38 -1.67
CA VAL A 191 16.01 -2.03 -0.68
C VAL A 191 16.76 -2.12 0.64
N LYS A 192 18.00 -2.59 0.64
CA LYS A 192 18.83 -2.68 1.84
C LYS A 192 18.92 -1.35 2.57
N ALA A 193 19.19 -0.26 1.84
CA ALA A 193 19.30 1.07 2.43
C ALA A 193 17.98 1.57 3.04
N VAL A 194 16.84 1.28 2.39
CA VAL A 194 15.51 1.56 2.97
C VAL A 194 15.31 0.77 4.26
N LEU A 195 15.52 -0.55 4.25
CA LEU A 195 15.31 -1.39 5.43
C LEU A 195 16.21 -1.01 6.62
N GLU A 196 17.45 -0.58 6.36
CA GLU A 196 18.35 -0.09 7.41
C GLU A 196 17.87 1.24 8.02
N ASN A 197 17.25 2.12 7.22
CA ASN A 197 16.63 3.36 7.71
C ASN A 197 15.39 3.07 8.56
N LEU A 198 14.48 2.22 8.06
CA LEU A 198 13.30 1.76 8.80
C LEU A 198 13.71 1.16 10.14
N LEU A 199 14.65 0.20 10.13
CA LEU A 199 15.14 -0.46 11.34
C LEU A 199 15.67 0.54 12.38
N SER A 200 16.39 1.58 11.95
CA SER A 200 16.87 2.63 12.84
C SER A 200 15.71 3.46 13.43
N GLY A 201 14.70 3.75 12.61
CA GLY A 201 13.45 4.40 13.02
C GLY A 201 12.73 3.60 14.10
N SER A 202 12.42 2.33 13.82
CA SER A 202 11.67 1.43 14.71
C SER A 202 12.40 1.20 16.03
N GLU A 203 13.75 1.12 16.02
CA GLU A 203 14.54 1.08 17.26
C GLU A 203 14.41 2.37 18.10
N ASN A 204 14.30 3.54 17.46
CA ASN A 204 14.04 4.81 18.15
C ASN A 204 12.63 4.86 18.75
N HIS A 205 11.63 4.39 17.99
CA HIS A 205 10.24 4.32 18.41
C HIS A 205 10.06 3.36 19.58
N LEU A 206 10.67 2.17 19.51
CA LEU A 206 10.67 1.17 20.59
C LEU A 206 11.21 1.76 21.89
N ARG A 207 12.34 2.48 21.82
CA ARG A 207 12.88 3.20 22.98
C ARG A 207 11.90 4.24 23.50
N ALA A 208 11.16 4.92 22.63
CA ALA A 208 10.17 5.92 23.01
C ALA A 208 8.96 5.31 23.72
N PHE A 209 8.40 4.22 23.21
CA PHE A 209 7.28 3.52 23.85
C PHE A 209 7.68 2.88 25.17
N ASN A 210 8.85 2.25 25.26
CA ASN A 210 9.37 1.70 26.51
C ASN A 210 9.52 2.77 27.61
N ARG A 211 9.91 4.00 27.25
CA ARG A 211 9.92 5.13 28.19
C ARG A 211 8.52 5.56 28.65
N GLN A 212 7.46 5.27 27.89
CA GLN A 212 6.09 5.54 28.35
C GLN A 212 5.57 4.41 29.24
N VAL A 213 5.88 3.16 28.93
CA VAL A 213 5.46 1.99 29.72
C VAL A 213 6.09 1.98 31.11
N SER A 214 7.32 2.48 31.24
CA SER A 214 8.09 2.51 32.49
C SER A 214 7.84 3.74 33.39
N ARG A 215 6.95 4.64 33.00
CA ARG A 215 6.55 5.81 33.79
C ARG A 215 5.45 5.46 34.77
#